data_AF-A0A932V6U7-F1
#
_entry.id   AF-A0A932V6U7-F1
#
_cell.length_a   1.000
_cell.length_b   1.000
_cell.length_c   1.000
_cell.angle_alpha   90.00
_cell.angle_beta   90.00
_cell.angle_gamma   90.00
#
_symmetry.space_group_name_H-M   'P 1'
#
loop_
_entity.id
_entity.type
_entity.pdbx_description
1 polymer ?
#
loop_
_entity_poly.entity_id
_entity_poly.type
_entity_poly.pdbx_seq_one_letter_code
_entity_poly.pdbx_strand_id
1 'polypeptide(L)'
;MSDSGGARTEISEATQRGLDVVLAHAEDLLAGARLLAPYPNLAFHLAVLSLEEVGRSSLIVMEEVARRDDEGGRLRHESEDHVRKLFWAFWGPSFGREVITGDQIRSFQDLAQEVHEKRQRGLYVDPEGSPPRDAISSGEAENVIGLAAARLGMARASKWGPLDDDRAALVRWFMDATADPETRRQISSRGSMEKLAEIGNVPDWVAWLRTKIEAGQRRSIELAEQELAREAPSDAEQLEPKWRFKMRLVSGSHSIRARPLTWWNGISGSIKFHPVTTDRQQLVVEMILPKRVPVAAVWYTGLGLANRIVLALNIGATVFFWWYMPEHISRYYDELTDVETNAGVVVERTPALRLDWGHLALTQDELARVALCFGALPHRDEPEKGVAFDHYLTGLGFLAKTDVFMQFEANAFEHFYLALKEATRIYGDWDGMSPFAPSFERVIAEHLHEEPDRAKFRAAGDKIDTGAQRELRVDFLRRRDDEGAYGRLPHTQTHERGG
;
A
#
# COMPACT_ATOMS: atom_id res chain seq x y z
N MET A 1 56.60 -3.61 -11.73
CA MET A 1 55.97 -4.93 -11.51
C MET A 1 55.95 -5.17 -10.01
N SER A 2 54.96 -4.61 -9.34
CA SER A 2 54.70 -4.85 -7.91
C SER A 2 53.59 -5.88 -7.83
N ASP A 3 53.96 -7.05 -7.33
CA ASP A 3 53.10 -8.20 -7.08
C ASP A 3 52.13 -7.84 -5.94
N SER A 4 50.94 -7.34 -6.29
CA SER A 4 49.84 -7.19 -5.34
C SER A 4 49.19 -8.55 -5.14
N GLY A 5 49.83 -9.41 -4.34
CA GLY A 5 49.25 -10.64 -3.86
C GLY A 5 48.03 -10.31 -3.01
N GLY A 6 46.85 -10.25 -3.63
CA GLY A 6 45.57 -10.20 -2.93
C GLY A 6 45.49 -11.39 -1.98
N ALA A 7 45.27 -11.11 -0.70
CA ALA A 7 45.22 -12.14 0.33
C ALA A 7 44.09 -13.13 0.00
N ARG A 8 44.45 -14.32 -0.50
CA ARG A 8 43.50 -15.42 -0.68
C ARG A 8 42.94 -15.78 0.68
N THR A 9 41.69 -15.45 0.89
CA THR A 9 41.02 -15.70 2.16
C THR A 9 40.33 -17.05 2.09
N GLU A 10 40.85 -18.03 2.82
CA GLU A 10 40.09 -19.23 3.17
C GLU A 10 39.03 -18.87 4.23
N ILE A 11 37.86 -19.50 4.17
CA ILE A 11 36.85 -19.43 5.24
C ILE A 11 37.51 -19.83 6.57
N SER A 12 37.20 -19.13 7.66
CA SER A 12 37.87 -19.42 8.93
C SER A 12 37.53 -20.83 9.41
N GLU A 13 38.42 -21.42 10.20
CA GLU A 13 38.14 -22.70 10.86
C GLU A 13 36.87 -22.65 11.72
N ALA A 14 36.53 -21.47 12.27
CA ALA A 14 35.32 -21.28 13.05
C ALA A 14 34.06 -21.42 12.19
N THR A 15 34.05 -20.84 10.99
CA THR A 15 32.96 -20.99 10.03
C THR A 15 32.90 -22.41 9.48
N GLN A 16 34.05 -23.02 9.14
CA GLN A 16 34.07 -24.41 8.69
C GLN A 16 33.46 -25.34 9.74
N ARG A 17 33.81 -25.17 11.03
CA ARG A 17 33.16 -25.89 12.13
C ARG A 17 31.66 -25.60 12.21
N GLY A 18 31.23 -24.36 12.01
CA GLY A 18 29.81 -23.98 11.98
C GLY A 18 29.04 -24.67 10.85
N LEU A 19 29.63 -24.75 9.65
CA LEU A 19 29.08 -25.48 8.51
C LEU A 19 28.94 -26.97 8.81
N ASP A 20 29.98 -27.58 9.36
CA ASP A 20 29.98 -29.01 9.69
C ASP A 20 28.87 -29.35 10.70
N VAL A 21 28.68 -28.50 11.72
CA VAL A 21 27.61 -28.65 12.73
C VAL A 21 26.23 -28.52 12.10
N VAL A 22 26.00 -27.50 11.28
CA VAL A 22 24.69 -27.26 10.63
C VAL A 22 24.35 -28.38 9.65
N LEU A 23 25.31 -28.84 8.84
CA LEU A 23 25.09 -29.93 7.89
C LEU A 23 24.92 -31.29 8.59
N ALA A 24 25.60 -31.53 9.72
CA ALA A 24 25.34 -32.70 10.55
C ALA A 24 23.93 -32.67 11.14
N HIS A 25 23.46 -31.52 11.63
CA HIS A 25 22.10 -31.39 12.14
C HIS A 25 21.05 -31.58 11.03
N ALA A 26 21.30 -31.03 9.82
CA ALA A 26 20.45 -31.26 8.65
C ALA A 26 20.33 -32.76 8.31
N GLU A 27 21.41 -33.52 8.47
CA GLU A 27 21.44 -34.97 8.26
C GLU A 27 20.63 -35.72 9.31
N ASP A 28 20.76 -35.36 10.59
CA ASP A 28 19.96 -35.94 11.67
C ASP A 28 18.46 -35.70 11.46
N LEU A 29 18.09 -34.48 11.05
CA LEU A 29 16.70 -34.10 10.71
C LEU A 29 16.18 -34.92 9.53
N LEU A 30 17.00 -35.11 8.48
CA LEU A 30 16.64 -35.92 7.33
C LEU A 30 16.49 -37.41 7.68
N ALA A 31 17.35 -37.94 8.55
CA ALA A 31 17.24 -39.30 9.06
C ALA A 31 15.94 -39.45 9.88
N GLY A 32 15.61 -38.48 10.73
CA GLY A 32 14.34 -38.42 11.45
C GLY A 32 13.13 -38.38 10.51
N ALA A 33 13.19 -37.57 9.44
CA ALA A 33 12.14 -37.50 8.43
C ALA A 33 11.86 -38.86 7.77
N ARG A 34 12.92 -39.62 7.45
CA ARG A 34 12.82 -40.98 6.88
C ARG A 34 12.22 -41.99 7.86
N LEU A 35 12.58 -41.90 9.14
CA LEU A 35 12.01 -42.76 10.19
C LEU A 35 10.51 -42.48 10.39
N LEU A 36 10.10 -41.23 10.24
CA LEU A 36 8.71 -40.80 10.37
C LEU A 36 7.91 -40.86 9.07
N ALA A 37 8.41 -41.49 8.00
CA ALA A 37 7.69 -41.63 6.73
C ALA A 37 6.24 -42.16 6.85
N PRO A 38 5.89 -43.04 7.82
CA PRO A 38 4.50 -43.43 8.07
C PRO A 38 3.57 -42.29 8.53
N TYR A 39 4.12 -41.15 8.95
CA TYR A 39 3.43 -39.94 9.39
C TYR A 39 3.81 -38.77 8.45
N PRO A 40 3.17 -38.64 7.28
CA PRO A 40 3.64 -37.76 6.21
C PRO A 40 3.85 -36.31 6.61
N ASN A 41 2.97 -35.75 7.45
CA ASN A 41 3.07 -34.37 7.91
C ASN A 41 4.29 -34.12 8.83
N LEU A 42 4.63 -35.08 9.69
CA LEU A 42 5.81 -35.01 10.56
C LEU A 42 7.11 -35.23 9.76
N ALA A 43 7.09 -36.19 8.84
CA ALA A 43 8.19 -36.45 7.92
C ALA A 43 8.50 -35.21 7.05
N PHE A 44 7.46 -34.60 6.49
CA PHE A 44 7.56 -33.35 5.72
C PHE A 44 8.15 -32.22 6.57
N HIS A 45 7.68 -32.04 7.80
CA HIS A 45 8.19 -31.00 8.69
C HIS A 45 9.71 -31.14 8.96
N LEU A 46 10.17 -32.35 9.29
CA LEU A 46 11.59 -32.60 9.53
C LEU A 46 12.44 -32.45 8.26
N ALA A 47 11.90 -32.85 7.09
CA ALA A 47 12.58 -32.64 5.81
C ALA A 47 12.70 -31.15 5.46
N VAL A 48 11.68 -30.34 5.77
CA VAL A 48 11.75 -28.89 5.62
C VAL A 48 12.76 -28.26 6.58
N LEU A 49 12.81 -28.69 7.84
CA LEU A 49 13.87 -28.24 8.76
C LEU A 49 15.27 -28.60 8.26
N SER A 50 15.45 -29.80 7.69
CA SER A 50 16.70 -30.19 7.04
C SER A 50 17.07 -29.22 5.91
N LEU A 51 16.10 -28.84 5.06
CA LEU A 51 16.30 -27.82 4.03
C LEU A 51 16.66 -26.46 4.62
N GLU A 52 15.99 -26.02 5.69
CA GLU A 52 16.31 -24.75 6.35
C GLU A 52 17.75 -24.72 6.86
N GLU A 53 18.26 -25.81 7.44
CA GLU A 53 19.66 -25.93 7.85
C GLU A 53 20.61 -25.96 6.65
N VAL A 54 20.25 -26.62 5.54
CA VAL A 54 21.01 -26.51 4.28
C VAL A 54 21.09 -25.06 3.80
N GLY A 55 19.99 -24.32 3.82
CA GLY A 55 19.98 -22.89 3.48
C GLY A 55 20.82 -22.05 4.44
N ARG A 56 20.73 -22.34 5.74
CA ARG A 56 21.55 -21.70 6.78
C ARG A 56 23.04 -21.91 6.55
N SER A 57 23.47 -23.07 6.07
CA SER A 57 24.88 -23.29 5.72
C SER A 57 25.38 -22.30 4.65
N SER A 58 24.54 -21.96 3.67
CA SER A 58 24.89 -20.96 2.65
C SER A 58 24.95 -19.55 3.24
N LEU A 59 24.00 -19.23 4.12
CA LEU A 59 23.96 -17.95 4.83
C LEU A 59 25.17 -17.76 5.76
N ILE A 60 25.62 -18.79 6.48
CA ILE A 60 26.80 -18.74 7.36
C ILE A 60 28.06 -18.34 6.58
N VAL A 61 28.25 -18.89 5.38
CA VAL A 61 29.38 -18.49 4.53
C VAL A 61 29.23 -17.03 4.08
N MET A 62 28.03 -16.64 3.67
CA MET A 62 27.75 -15.26 3.26
C MET A 62 27.92 -14.26 4.43
N GLU A 63 27.60 -14.66 5.65
CA GLU A 63 27.77 -13.84 6.87
C GLU A 63 29.24 -13.63 7.22
N GLU A 64 30.10 -14.65 7.13
CA GLU A 64 31.52 -14.47 7.37
C GLU A 64 32.13 -13.48 6.37
N VAL A 65 31.68 -13.55 5.12
CA VAL A 65 32.07 -12.65 4.04
C VAL A 65 31.59 -11.21 4.32
N ALA A 66 30.41 -11.07 4.92
CA ALA A 66 29.84 -9.78 5.28
C ALA A 66 30.45 -9.16 6.56
N ARG A 67 30.84 -9.97 7.56
CA ARG A 67 31.30 -9.55 8.90
C ARG A 67 32.62 -8.78 8.96
N ARG A 68 33.34 -8.61 7.84
CA ARG A 68 34.69 -8.02 7.87
C ARG A 68 34.75 -6.49 8.09
N ASP A 69 33.64 -5.76 8.00
CA ASP A 69 33.59 -4.32 8.35
C ASP A 69 32.32 -3.85 9.09
N ASP A 70 31.40 -4.75 9.46
CA ASP A 70 30.13 -4.34 10.07
C ASP A 70 30.18 -4.48 11.60
N GLU A 71 30.26 -3.35 12.31
CA GLU A 71 30.11 -3.28 13.78
C GLU A 71 28.66 -3.54 14.24
N GLY A 72 27.68 -3.62 13.32
CA GLY A 72 26.28 -3.86 13.65
C GLY A 72 25.87 -5.32 13.42
N GLY A 73 25.50 -6.04 14.48
CA GLY A 73 24.97 -7.42 14.45
C GLY A 73 23.63 -7.62 13.72
N ARG A 74 23.49 -7.12 12.48
CA ARG A 74 22.25 -7.01 11.69
C ARG A 74 21.85 -8.32 11.00
N LEU A 75 22.83 -9.16 10.64
CA LEU A 75 22.60 -10.45 9.96
C LEU A 75 22.02 -11.56 10.87
N ARG A 76 22.15 -11.44 12.20
CA ARG A 76 21.62 -12.44 13.15
C ARG A 76 20.11 -12.64 13.03
N HIS A 77 19.35 -11.58 12.73
CA HIS A 77 17.90 -11.66 12.51
C HIS A 77 17.52 -12.36 11.19
N GLU A 78 18.41 -12.39 10.20
CA GLU A 78 18.12 -12.99 8.89
C GLU A 78 18.16 -14.52 8.91
N SER A 79 18.90 -15.10 9.86
CA SER A 79 18.97 -16.55 10.09
C SER A 79 17.69 -17.16 10.68
N GLU A 80 16.74 -16.31 11.12
CA GLU A 80 15.46 -16.71 11.71
C GLU A 80 14.31 -16.75 10.69
N ASP A 81 14.48 -16.16 9.50
CA ASP A 81 13.47 -16.17 8.43
C ASP A 81 13.43 -17.53 7.70
N HIS A 82 12.34 -18.27 7.91
CA HIS A 82 12.13 -19.61 7.35
C HIS A 82 12.05 -19.63 5.81
N VAL A 83 11.34 -18.67 5.20
CA VAL A 83 11.16 -18.62 3.74
C VAL A 83 12.49 -18.29 3.08
N ARG A 84 13.25 -17.37 3.66
CA ARG A 84 14.58 -17.01 3.16
C ARG A 84 15.57 -18.17 3.27
N LYS A 85 15.58 -18.90 4.39
CA LYS A 85 16.39 -20.14 4.52
C LYS A 85 16.01 -21.16 3.46
N LEU A 86 14.73 -21.38 3.20
CA LEU A 86 14.26 -22.29 2.15
C LEU A 86 14.71 -21.86 0.75
N PHE A 87 14.59 -20.57 0.42
CA PHE A 87 15.10 -20.03 -0.84
C PHE A 87 16.59 -20.32 -1.01
N TRP A 88 17.39 -20.06 0.03
CA TRP A 88 18.82 -20.37 0.02
C TRP A 88 19.13 -21.87 0.03
N ALA A 89 18.24 -22.73 0.53
CA ALA A 89 18.38 -24.17 0.41
C ALA A 89 18.27 -24.64 -1.05
N PHE A 90 17.42 -23.99 -1.84
CA PHE A 90 17.20 -24.31 -3.24
C PHE A 90 18.27 -23.73 -4.16
N TRP A 91 18.77 -22.53 -3.85
CA TRP A 91 19.73 -21.85 -4.71
C TRP A 91 21.17 -21.90 -4.21
N GLY A 92 21.39 -21.75 -2.90
CA GLY A 92 22.71 -21.63 -2.26
C GLY A 92 23.70 -22.72 -2.65
N PRO A 93 23.34 -24.02 -2.63
CA PRO A 93 24.23 -25.10 -3.05
C PRO A 93 24.68 -25.02 -4.52
N SER A 94 23.89 -24.37 -5.38
CA SER A 94 24.18 -24.14 -6.81
C SER A 94 24.78 -22.74 -7.09
N PHE A 95 24.90 -21.90 -6.06
CA PHE A 95 25.27 -20.49 -6.22
C PHE A 95 26.66 -20.35 -6.86
N GLY A 96 26.73 -19.65 -7.99
CA GLY A 96 27.96 -19.42 -8.76
C GLY A 96 28.49 -20.64 -9.54
N ARG A 97 27.76 -21.76 -9.59
CA ARG A 97 28.16 -22.99 -10.30
C ARG A 97 27.28 -23.34 -11.49
N GLU A 98 26.02 -22.94 -11.44
CA GLU A 98 25.04 -23.18 -12.50
C GLU A 98 24.58 -21.85 -13.11
N VAL A 99 24.35 -21.86 -14.42
CA VAL A 99 23.64 -20.78 -15.10
C VAL A 99 22.18 -20.86 -14.68
N ILE A 100 21.70 -19.89 -13.91
CA ILE A 100 20.32 -19.83 -13.47
C ILE A 100 19.54 -18.79 -14.27
N THR A 101 18.35 -19.14 -14.74
CA THR A 101 17.44 -18.21 -15.41
C THR A 101 16.57 -17.47 -14.39
N GLY A 102 16.00 -16.34 -14.79
CA GLY A 102 15.06 -15.62 -13.90
C GLY A 102 13.78 -16.38 -13.57
N ASP A 103 13.35 -17.28 -14.45
CA ASP A 103 12.22 -18.18 -14.18
C ASP A 103 12.56 -19.18 -13.07
N GLN A 104 13.81 -19.65 -13.02
CA GLN A 104 14.27 -20.54 -11.95
C GLN A 104 14.37 -19.81 -10.60
N ILE A 105 14.83 -18.55 -10.58
CA ILE A 105 14.86 -17.75 -9.34
C ILE A 105 13.44 -17.51 -8.81
N ARG A 106 12.49 -17.10 -9.67
CA ARG A 106 11.08 -16.96 -9.28
C ARG A 106 10.50 -18.28 -8.78
N SER A 107 10.76 -19.36 -9.50
CA SER A 107 10.33 -20.70 -9.09
C SER A 107 10.87 -21.09 -7.71
N PHE A 108 12.12 -20.72 -7.36
CA PHE A 108 12.65 -20.97 -6.02
C PHE A 108 12.00 -20.10 -4.94
N GLN A 109 11.62 -18.85 -5.25
CA GLN A 109 10.88 -17.98 -4.33
C GLN A 109 9.48 -18.54 -4.07
N ASP A 110 8.75 -18.87 -5.14
CA ASP A 110 7.40 -19.43 -5.07
C ASP A 110 7.41 -20.77 -4.33
N LEU A 111 8.37 -21.65 -4.63
CA LEU A 111 8.53 -22.93 -3.95
C LEU A 111 8.87 -22.76 -2.47
N ALA A 112 9.70 -21.78 -2.10
CA ALA A 112 10.05 -21.53 -0.70
C ALA A 112 8.83 -21.08 0.11
N GLN A 113 8.00 -20.20 -0.48
CA GLN A 113 6.76 -19.76 0.13
C GLN A 113 5.77 -20.92 0.25
N GLU A 114 5.54 -21.67 -0.83
CA GLU A 114 4.61 -22.80 -0.86
C GLU A 114 4.99 -23.88 0.17
N VAL A 115 6.27 -24.26 0.23
CA VAL A 115 6.77 -25.26 1.19
C VAL A 115 6.59 -24.77 2.62
N HIS A 116 6.81 -23.49 2.90
CA HIS A 116 6.63 -22.91 4.23
C HIS A 116 5.15 -22.90 4.66
N GLU A 117 4.25 -22.38 3.83
CA GLU A 117 2.81 -22.35 4.10
C GLU A 117 2.25 -23.76 4.29
N LYS A 118 2.72 -24.71 3.48
CA LYS A 118 2.31 -26.10 3.56
C LYS A 118 2.84 -26.79 4.83
N ARG A 119 4.07 -26.49 5.26
CA ARG A 119 4.60 -26.92 6.56
C ARG A 119 3.73 -26.41 7.71
N GLN A 120 3.27 -25.16 7.66
CA GLN A 120 2.40 -24.61 8.71
C GLN A 120 1.08 -25.37 8.81
N ARG A 121 0.42 -25.62 7.67
CA ARG A 121 -0.82 -26.43 7.61
C ARG A 121 -0.63 -27.88 8.09
N GLY A 122 0.53 -28.47 7.83
CA GLY A 122 0.85 -29.84 8.26
C GLY A 122 1.26 -29.96 9.75
N LEU A 123 1.53 -28.84 10.43
CA LEU A 123 2.02 -28.84 11.80
C LEU A 123 0.99 -28.33 12.81
N TYR A 124 0.32 -27.22 12.47
CA TYR A 124 -0.63 -26.58 13.36
C TYR A 124 -2.03 -27.06 13.06
N VAL A 125 -2.74 -27.44 14.12
CA VAL A 125 -4.16 -27.75 14.03
C VAL A 125 -4.89 -26.44 13.75
N ASP A 126 -5.45 -26.35 12.55
CA ASP A 126 -6.53 -25.42 12.27
C ASP A 126 -7.83 -26.08 12.78
N PRO A 127 -8.51 -25.50 13.79
CA PRO A 127 -9.75 -26.07 14.34
C PRO A 127 -10.85 -26.27 13.29
N GLU A 128 -10.82 -25.51 12.20
CA GLU A 128 -11.84 -25.51 11.14
C GLU A 128 -11.38 -26.27 9.88
N GLY A 129 -10.09 -26.64 9.84
CA GLY A 129 -9.46 -27.33 8.72
C GLY A 129 -9.44 -28.85 8.85
N SER A 130 -8.92 -29.50 7.82
CA SER A 130 -8.58 -30.93 7.91
C SER A 130 -7.48 -31.14 8.96
N PRO A 131 -7.47 -32.29 9.66
CA PRO A 131 -6.37 -32.64 10.57
C PRO A 131 -5.01 -32.43 9.90
N PRO A 132 -3.98 -31.92 10.60
CA PRO A 132 -2.68 -31.61 9.98
C PRO A 132 -2.03 -32.80 9.27
N ARG A 133 -2.32 -34.03 9.74
CA ARG A 133 -1.90 -35.29 9.12
C ARG A 133 -2.44 -35.51 7.70
N ASP A 134 -3.57 -34.88 7.38
CA ASP A 134 -4.26 -35.01 6.09
C ASP A 134 -3.89 -33.87 5.12
N ALA A 135 -3.23 -32.81 5.62
CA ALA A 135 -2.77 -31.69 4.80
C ALA A 135 -1.56 -32.02 3.91
N ILE A 136 -0.84 -33.10 4.25
CA ILE A 136 0.34 -33.58 3.53
C ILE A 136 0.14 -35.04 3.15
N SER A 137 0.24 -35.36 1.86
CA SER A 137 0.23 -36.75 1.39
C SER A 137 1.61 -37.42 1.53
N SER A 138 1.64 -38.76 1.57
CA SER A 138 2.89 -39.53 1.60
C SER A 138 3.82 -39.21 0.43
N GLY A 139 3.26 -39.03 -0.78
CA GLY A 139 4.05 -38.69 -1.96
C GLY A 139 4.69 -37.30 -1.86
N GLU A 140 4.02 -36.32 -1.26
CA GLU A 140 4.59 -35.00 -1.02
C GLU A 140 5.71 -35.03 0.02
N ALA A 141 5.52 -35.79 1.11
CA ALA A 141 6.57 -36.00 2.09
C ALA A 141 7.80 -36.68 1.48
N GLU A 142 7.61 -37.72 0.67
CA GLU A 142 8.69 -38.41 -0.06
C GLU A 142 9.43 -37.46 -1.02
N ASN A 143 8.70 -36.62 -1.76
CA ASN A 143 9.30 -35.63 -2.66
C ASN A 143 10.19 -34.63 -1.91
N VAL A 144 9.71 -34.08 -0.79
CA VAL A 144 10.49 -33.12 0.00
C VAL A 144 11.67 -33.79 0.70
N ILE A 145 11.54 -35.04 1.17
CA ILE A 145 12.67 -35.84 1.67
C ILE A 145 13.72 -36.04 0.57
N GLY A 146 13.29 -36.38 -0.65
CA GLY A 146 14.18 -36.53 -1.80
C GLY A 146 14.90 -35.23 -2.14
N LEU A 147 14.18 -34.11 -2.15
CA LEU A 147 14.74 -32.78 -2.37
C LEU A 147 15.76 -32.39 -1.28
N ALA A 148 15.42 -32.59 0.00
CA ALA A 148 16.30 -32.35 1.14
C ALA A 148 17.58 -33.18 1.04
N ALA A 149 17.47 -34.47 0.70
CA ALA A 149 18.62 -35.35 0.49
C ALA A 149 19.52 -34.87 -0.65
N ALA A 150 18.93 -34.49 -1.79
CA ALA A 150 19.69 -33.97 -2.93
C ALA A 150 20.43 -32.67 -2.57
N ARG A 151 19.73 -31.71 -1.94
CA ARG A 151 20.32 -30.42 -1.56
C ARG A 151 21.38 -30.55 -0.47
N LEU A 152 21.19 -31.42 0.51
CA LEU A 152 22.20 -31.75 1.51
C LEU A 152 23.45 -32.38 0.88
N GLY A 153 23.26 -33.32 -0.06
CA GLY A 153 24.36 -33.91 -0.82
C GLY A 153 25.16 -32.87 -1.62
N MET A 154 24.47 -31.94 -2.28
CA MET A 154 25.10 -30.81 -2.96
C MET A 154 25.87 -29.91 -2.00
N ALA A 155 25.27 -29.55 -0.86
CA ALA A 155 25.90 -28.68 0.15
C ALA A 155 27.17 -29.32 0.74
N ARG A 156 27.18 -30.63 1.00
CA ARG A 156 28.39 -31.36 1.45
C ARG A 156 29.46 -31.46 0.37
N ALA A 157 29.06 -31.64 -0.89
CA ALA A 157 29.99 -31.63 -2.01
C ALA A 157 30.53 -30.23 -2.31
N SER A 158 29.85 -29.19 -1.82
CA SER A 158 30.26 -27.81 -2.03
C SER A 158 31.49 -27.44 -1.22
N LYS A 159 32.61 -27.31 -1.92
CA LYS A 159 33.75 -26.55 -1.42
C LYS A 159 33.55 -25.07 -1.73
N TRP A 160 33.42 -24.27 -0.67
CA TRP A 160 33.53 -22.82 -0.79
C TRP A 160 35.01 -22.51 -1.03
N GLY A 161 35.34 -22.07 -2.24
CA GLY A 161 36.69 -21.64 -2.56
C GLY A 161 37.04 -20.33 -1.84
N PRO A 162 38.32 -19.95 -1.81
CA PRO A 162 38.71 -18.65 -1.27
C PRO A 162 37.99 -17.53 -2.02
N LEU A 163 37.36 -16.63 -1.28
CA LEU A 163 36.72 -15.44 -1.83
C LEU A 163 37.77 -14.32 -1.85
N ASP A 164 37.96 -13.72 -3.03
CA ASP A 164 38.68 -12.46 -3.12
C ASP A 164 37.82 -11.32 -2.54
N ASP A 165 38.48 -10.22 -2.16
CA ASP A 165 37.82 -9.10 -1.49
C ASP A 165 36.73 -8.45 -2.37
N ASP A 166 36.89 -8.49 -3.69
CA ASP A 166 35.94 -7.94 -4.65
C ASP A 166 34.64 -8.76 -4.69
N ARG A 167 34.74 -10.10 -4.73
CA ARG A 167 33.57 -10.99 -4.63
C ARG A 167 32.90 -10.88 -3.28
N ALA A 168 33.68 -10.72 -2.20
CA ALA A 168 33.13 -10.52 -0.87
C ALA A 168 32.26 -9.25 -0.81
N ALA A 169 32.77 -8.14 -1.37
CA ALA A 169 32.04 -6.89 -1.44
C ALA A 169 30.77 -7.00 -2.30
N LEU A 170 30.80 -7.74 -3.41
CA LEU A 170 29.63 -7.97 -4.27
C LEU A 170 28.53 -8.79 -3.58
N VAL A 171 28.90 -9.86 -2.88
CA VAL A 171 27.95 -10.68 -2.11
C VAL A 171 27.31 -9.86 -1.00
N ARG A 172 28.10 -9.06 -0.27
CA ARG A 172 27.60 -8.16 0.78
C ARG A 172 26.58 -7.17 0.22
N TRP A 173 26.95 -6.46 -0.85
CA TRP A 173 26.07 -5.52 -1.52
C TRP A 173 24.76 -6.19 -1.97
N PHE A 174 24.83 -7.40 -2.54
CA PHE A 174 23.64 -8.11 -3.00
C PHE A 174 22.69 -8.49 -1.86
N MET A 175 23.23 -8.87 -0.70
CA MET A 175 22.44 -9.16 0.49
C MET A 175 21.71 -7.92 0.99
N ASP A 176 22.42 -6.79 1.11
CA ASP A 176 21.80 -5.50 1.50
C ASP A 176 20.72 -5.07 0.50
N ALA A 177 21.03 -5.19 -0.79
CA ALA A 177 20.14 -4.82 -1.88
C ALA A 177 18.87 -5.69 -1.95
N THR A 178 18.95 -6.96 -1.54
CA THR A 178 17.77 -7.84 -1.48
C THR A 178 16.93 -7.64 -0.21
N ALA A 179 17.49 -7.05 0.85
CA ALA A 179 16.74 -6.65 2.04
C ALA A 179 15.82 -5.44 1.79
N ASP A 180 16.23 -4.49 0.93
CA ASP A 180 15.43 -3.32 0.55
C ASP A 180 14.29 -3.67 -0.44
N PRO A 181 13.00 -3.37 -0.14
CA PRO A 181 11.87 -3.74 -1.01
C PRO A 181 11.91 -3.13 -2.40
N GLU A 182 12.46 -1.92 -2.57
CA GLU A 182 12.56 -1.27 -3.87
C GLU A 182 13.63 -1.94 -4.73
N THR A 183 14.82 -2.11 -4.17
CA THR A 183 15.95 -2.72 -4.84
C THR A 183 15.69 -4.19 -5.15
N ARG A 184 15.01 -4.92 -4.25
CA ARG A 184 14.50 -6.28 -4.50
C ARG A 184 13.64 -6.35 -5.76
N ARG A 185 12.70 -5.41 -5.95
CA ARG A 185 11.86 -5.36 -7.17
C ARG A 185 12.69 -5.11 -8.42
N GLN A 186 13.74 -4.28 -8.34
CA GLN A 186 14.63 -4.04 -9.47
C GLN A 186 15.47 -5.27 -9.81
N ILE A 187 16.02 -5.95 -8.81
CA ILE A 187 16.77 -7.20 -8.95
C ILE A 187 15.89 -8.26 -9.63
N SER A 188 14.65 -8.44 -9.17
CA SER A 188 13.69 -9.42 -9.70
C SER A 188 12.98 -8.98 -10.99
N SER A 189 13.26 -7.80 -11.52
CA SER A 189 12.60 -7.27 -12.72
C SER A 189 12.93 -8.10 -13.96
N ARG A 190 12.01 -8.09 -14.94
CA ARG A 190 12.20 -8.79 -16.23
C ARG A 190 13.52 -8.42 -16.91
N GLY A 191 13.85 -7.12 -16.99
CA GLY A 191 15.09 -6.67 -17.66
C GLY A 191 16.37 -7.06 -16.90
N SER A 192 16.32 -7.19 -15.57
CA SER A 192 17.44 -7.74 -14.79
C SER A 192 17.64 -9.22 -15.09
N MET A 193 16.55 -9.97 -15.18
CA MET A 193 16.57 -11.40 -15.45
C MET A 193 17.00 -11.76 -16.87
N GLU A 194 16.55 -10.98 -17.86
CA GLU A 194 17.04 -11.08 -19.25
C GLU A 194 18.56 -10.84 -19.29
N LYS A 195 19.08 -9.90 -18.48
CA LYS A 195 20.52 -9.64 -18.42
C LYS A 195 21.29 -10.75 -17.73
N LEU A 196 20.74 -11.38 -16.68
CA LEU A 196 21.35 -12.58 -16.08
C LEU A 196 21.47 -13.71 -17.10
N ALA A 197 20.42 -13.94 -17.89
CA ALA A 197 20.43 -14.97 -18.94
C ALA A 197 21.46 -14.67 -20.05
N GLU A 198 21.66 -13.38 -20.39
CA GLU A 198 22.69 -12.94 -21.34
C GLU A 198 24.12 -13.14 -20.79
N ILE A 199 24.36 -12.75 -19.54
CA ILE A 199 25.69 -12.82 -18.90
C ILE A 199 26.06 -14.27 -18.56
N GLY A 200 25.09 -15.09 -18.14
CA GLY A 200 25.29 -16.49 -17.77
C GLY A 200 26.11 -16.71 -16.49
N ASN A 201 26.53 -15.64 -15.81
CA ASN A 201 27.38 -15.68 -14.62
C ASN A 201 26.78 -14.77 -13.54
N VAL A 202 26.50 -15.36 -12.36
CA VAL A 202 25.85 -14.66 -11.24
C VAL A 202 26.73 -13.55 -10.67
N PRO A 203 28.01 -13.77 -10.30
CA PRO A 203 28.92 -12.69 -9.91
C PRO A 203 28.96 -11.50 -10.87
N ASP A 204 29.07 -11.75 -12.18
CA ASP A 204 29.15 -10.69 -13.19
C ASP A 204 27.79 -9.96 -13.32
N TRP A 205 26.68 -10.67 -13.18
CA TRP A 205 25.34 -10.08 -13.12
C TRP A 205 25.12 -9.23 -11.87
N VAL A 206 25.60 -9.68 -10.70
CA VAL A 206 25.55 -8.90 -9.45
C VAL A 206 26.40 -7.63 -9.58
N ALA A 207 27.59 -7.71 -10.17
CA ALA A 207 28.43 -6.54 -10.44
C ALA A 207 27.76 -5.56 -11.42
N TRP A 208 27.10 -6.07 -12.46
CA TRP A 208 26.30 -5.26 -13.37
C TRP A 208 25.11 -4.61 -12.66
N LEU A 209 24.39 -5.35 -11.81
CA LEU A 209 23.27 -4.84 -11.02
C LEU A 209 23.71 -3.70 -10.11
N ARG A 210 24.81 -3.90 -9.37
CA ARG A 210 25.42 -2.89 -8.52
C ARG A 210 25.73 -1.62 -9.30
N THR A 211 26.44 -1.77 -10.41
CA THR A 211 26.79 -0.64 -11.29
C THR A 211 25.54 0.10 -11.76
N LYS A 212 24.51 -0.63 -12.21
CA LYS A 212 23.28 -0.04 -12.73
C LYS A 212 22.48 0.69 -11.65
N ILE A 213 22.33 0.09 -10.48
CA ILE A 213 21.58 0.67 -9.35
C ILE A 213 22.32 1.88 -8.79
N GLU A 214 23.63 1.76 -8.53
CA GLU A 214 24.45 2.88 -8.04
C GLU A 214 24.55 4.01 -9.07
N ALA A 215 24.61 3.71 -10.37
CA ALA A 215 24.55 4.73 -11.42
C ALA A 215 23.18 5.42 -11.47
N GLY A 216 22.09 4.67 -11.29
CA GLY A 216 20.75 5.21 -11.17
C GLY A 216 20.60 6.14 -9.96
N GLN A 217 21.10 5.71 -8.80
CA GLN A 217 21.11 6.50 -7.57
C GLN A 217 21.97 7.76 -7.71
N ARG A 218 23.21 7.65 -8.22
CA ARG A 218 24.07 8.81 -8.53
C ARG A 218 23.38 9.78 -9.46
N ARG A 219 22.83 9.29 -10.57
CA ARG A 219 22.09 10.15 -11.51
C ARG A 219 20.89 10.81 -10.84
N SER A 220 20.19 10.12 -9.94
CA SER A 220 19.08 10.71 -9.18
C SER A 220 19.56 11.82 -8.24
N ILE A 221 20.69 11.61 -7.55
CA ILE A 221 21.31 12.62 -6.68
C ILE A 221 21.80 13.80 -7.51
N GLU A 222 22.54 13.57 -8.59
CA GLU A 222 23.02 14.62 -9.51
C GLU A 222 21.86 15.44 -10.07
N LEU A 223 20.76 14.81 -10.49
CA LEU A 223 19.57 15.52 -10.97
C LEU A 223 18.89 16.31 -9.85
N ALA A 224 18.87 15.79 -8.62
CA ALA A 224 18.34 16.50 -7.47
C ALA A 224 19.22 17.72 -7.11
N GLU A 225 20.54 17.56 -7.11
CA GLU A 225 21.50 18.65 -6.87
C GLU A 225 21.43 19.72 -7.95
N GLN A 226 21.36 19.32 -9.23
CA GLN A 226 21.14 20.24 -10.35
C GLN A 226 19.84 21.04 -10.18
N GLU A 227 18.78 20.39 -9.71
CA GLU A 227 17.52 21.07 -9.48
C GLU A 227 17.52 21.98 -8.25
N LEU A 228 18.23 21.59 -7.19
CA LEU A 228 18.43 22.43 -5.99
C LEU A 228 19.29 23.65 -6.29
N ALA A 229 20.28 23.51 -7.18
CA ALA A 229 21.15 24.59 -7.64
C ALA A 229 20.54 25.43 -8.77
N ARG A 230 19.34 25.11 -9.24
CA ARG A 230 18.70 25.79 -10.37
C ARG A 230 18.38 27.25 -10.01
N GLU A 231 18.77 28.16 -10.89
CA GLU A 231 18.38 29.57 -10.81
C GLU A 231 16.87 29.75 -11.03
N ALA A 232 16.32 30.84 -10.49
CA ALA A 232 14.94 31.18 -10.74
C ALA A 232 14.68 31.30 -12.26
N PRO A 233 13.61 30.69 -12.80
CA PRO A 233 13.32 30.78 -14.22
C PRO A 233 13.03 32.24 -14.61
N SER A 234 13.35 32.60 -15.86
CA SER A 234 13.02 33.91 -16.41
C SER A 234 11.50 34.14 -16.43
N ASP A 235 11.04 35.39 -16.47
CA ASP A 235 9.62 35.75 -16.50
C ASP A 235 8.84 35.04 -17.62
N ALA A 236 9.46 34.85 -18.78
CA ALA A 236 8.87 34.13 -19.91
C ALA A 236 8.69 32.63 -19.63
N GLU A 237 9.59 32.02 -18.85
CA GLU A 237 9.59 30.58 -18.56
C GLU A 237 8.82 30.21 -17.29
N GLN A 238 8.48 31.20 -16.43
CA GLN A 238 7.90 30.95 -15.12
C GLN A 238 6.67 30.04 -15.14
N LEU A 239 5.82 30.16 -16.17
CA LEU A 239 4.55 29.43 -16.32
C LEU A 239 4.66 28.14 -17.13
N GLU A 240 5.83 27.81 -17.68
CA GLU A 240 6.00 26.60 -18.47
C GLU A 240 5.83 25.34 -17.62
N PRO A 241 5.19 24.27 -18.14
CA PRO A 241 5.05 22.99 -17.45
C PRO A 241 6.39 22.41 -17.00
N LYS A 242 6.49 21.97 -15.74
CA LYS A 242 7.69 21.28 -15.23
C LYS A 242 7.36 20.01 -14.47
N TRP A 243 6.54 20.12 -13.43
CA TRP A 243 6.27 19.00 -12.53
C TRP A 243 4.94 18.38 -12.90
N ARG A 244 4.93 17.08 -13.19
CA ARG A 244 3.70 16.32 -13.39
C ARG A 244 3.57 15.29 -12.29
N PHE A 245 2.42 15.25 -11.64
CA PHE A 245 2.10 14.18 -10.69
C PHE A 245 0.65 13.73 -10.85
N LYS A 246 0.39 12.51 -10.40
CA LYS A 246 -0.92 11.88 -10.45
C LYS A 246 -1.31 11.47 -9.05
N MET A 247 -2.55 11.75 -8.69
CA MET A 247 -3.17 11.18 -7.51
C MET A 247 -4.41 10.41 -7.90
N ARG A 248 -4.80 9.46 -7.06
CA ARG A 248 -6.00 8.66 -7.21
C ARG A 248 -6.96 9.03 -6.10
N LEU A 249 -8.20 9.31 -6.48
CA LEU A 249 -9.32 9.53 -5.58
C LEU A 249 -10.34 8.42 -5.78
N VAL A 250 -11.03 8.07 -4.72
CA VAL A 250 -12.10 7.09 -4.66
C VAL A 250 -13.38 7.81 -4.27
N SER A 251 -14.51 7.41 -4.86
CA SER A 251 -15.83 7.91 -4.50
C SER A 251 -16.77 6.76 -4.20
N GLY A 252 -17.30 6.71 -2.98
CA GLY A 252 -18.40 5.81 -2.61
C GLY A 252 -19.75 6.23 -3.22
N SER A 253 -19.84 7.44 -3.76
CA SER A 253 -21.11 8.06 -4.21
C SER A 253 -21.29 8.09 -5.73
N HIS A 254 -20.18 8.06 -6.49
CA HIS A 254 -20.19 8.35 -7.92
C HIS A 254 -19.52 7.29 -8.78
N SER A 255 -20.17 6.96 -9.89
CA SER A 255 -19.58 6.27 -11.04
C SER A 255 -18.93 7.28 -11.99
N ILE A 256 -17.64 7.12 -12.22
CA ILE A 256 -16.79 7.99 -13.03
C ILE A 256 -16.70 7.41 -14.45
N ARG A 257 -17.06 8.24 -15.43
CA ARG A 257 -17.12 7.86 -16.86
C ARG A 257 -16.31 8.82 -17.70
N ALA A 258 -15.77 8.35 -18.81
CA ALA A 258 -14.86 9.14 -19.66
C ALA A 258 -15.47 10.43 -20.21
N ARG A 259 -16.72 10.40 -20.67
CA ARG A 259 -17.34 11.53 -21.41
C ARG A 259 -17.36 12.85 -20.60
N PRO A 260 -17.86 12.89 -19.36
CA PRO A 260 -17.77 14.09 -18.50
C PRO A 260 -16.34 14.60 -18.30
N LEU A 261 -15.37 13.69 -18.15
CA LEU A 261 -13.97 14.07 -17.93
C LEU A 261 -13.32 14.70 -19.17
N THR A 262 -13.73 14.28 -20.37
CA THR A 262 -13.28 14.90 -21.63
C THR A 262 -13.63 16.38 -21.67
N TRP A 263 -14.82 16.76 -21.18
CA TRP A 263 -15.21 18.17 -21.09
C TRP A 263 -14.29 18.96 -20.14
N TRP A 264 -14.06 18.45 -18.91
CA TRP A 264 -13.14 19.08 -17.96
C TRP A 264 -11.74 19.25 -18.55
N ASN A 265 -11.25 18.19 -19.20
CA ASN A 265 -9.93 18.18 -19.84
C ASN A 265 -9.81 19.18 -21.00
N GLY A 266 -10.93 19.57 -21.62
CA GLY A 266 -10.97 20.61 -22.64
C GLY A 266 -10.81 22.02 -22.08
N ILE A 267 -11.29 22.28 -20.84
CA ILE A 267 -11.26 23.62 -20.24
C ILE A 267 -10.05 23.86 -19.32
N SER A 268 -9.48 22.80 -18.73
CA SER A 268 -8.38 22.92 -17.76
C SER A 268 -7.03 22.62 -18.41
N GLY A 269 -6.08 23.56 -18.40
CA GLY A 269 -4.74 23.35 -18.93
C GLY A 269 -3.81 22.53 -18.02
N SER A 270 -3.95 22.68 -16.71
CA SER A 270 -3.01 22.15 -15.71
C SER A 270 -3.54 20.99 -14.89
N ILE A 271 -4.85 20.73 -14.89
CA ILE A 271 -5.48 19.62 -14.14
C ILE A 271 -6.27 18.76 -15.13
N LYS A 272 -5.89 17.49 -15.27
CA LYS A 272 -6.58 16.53 -16.13
C LYS A 272 -7.18 15.40 -15.31
N PHE A 273 -8.34 14.92 -15.73
CA PHE A 273 -9.08 13.84 -15.11
C PHE A 273 -9.08 12.62 -16.02
N HIS A 274 -8.81 11.44 -15.45
CA HIS A 274 -8.81 10.17 -16.15
C HIS A 274 -9.63 9.14 -15.38
N PRO A 275 -10.47 8.35 -16.05
CA PRO A 275 -11.18 7.25 -15.40
C PRO A 275 -10.19 6.10 -15.16
N VAL A 276 -10.43 5.31 -14.12
CA VAL A 276 -9.78 3.99 -13.97
C VAL A 276 -10.66 2.96 -14.66
N THR A 277 -10.13 2.25 -15.67
CA THR A 277 -10.92 1.34 -16.50
C THR A 277 -11.44 0.13 -15.74
N THR A 278 -10.67 -0.34 -14.75
CA THR A 278 -11.00 -1.50 -13.91
C THR A 278 -11.91 -1.15 -12.74
N ASP A 279 -12.01 0.13 -12.36
CA ASP A 279 -12.82 0.56 -11.22
C ASP A 279 -13.48 1.91 -11.49
N ARG A 280 -14.81 1.88 -11.65
CA ARG A 280 -15.62 3.06 -11.94
C ARG A 280 -15.83 3.98 -10.75
N GLN A 281 -15.37 3.62 -9.55
CA GLN A 281 -15.40 4.49 -8.36
C GLN A 281 -14.10 5.27 -8.20
N GLN A 282 -13.12 5.07 -9.08
CA GLN A 282 -11.82 5.74 -9.00
C GLN A 282 -11.60 6.79 -10.09
N LEU A 283 -11.07 7.93 -9.67
CA LEU A 283 -10.68 9.06 -10.50
C LEU A 283 -9.18 9.27 -10.37
N VAL A 284 -8.46 9.30 -11.49
CA VAL A 284 -7.07 9.76 -11.52
C VAL A 284 -7.05 11.23 -11.87
N VAL A 285 -6.46 12.02 -11.00
CA VAL A 285 -6.22 13.46 -11.19
C VAL A 285 -4.75 13.67 -11.51
N GLU A 286 -4.46 14.08 -12.74
CA GLU A 286 -3.14 14.53 -13.17
C GLU A 286 -3.05 16.05 -12.98
N MET A 287 -1.98 16.51 -12.34
CA MET A 287 -1.69 17.92 -12.12
C MET A 287 -0.32 18.28 -12.67
N ILE A 288 -0.24 19.47 -13.25
CA ILE A 288 0.96 20.04 -13.84
C ILE A 288 1.29 21.35 -13.11
N LEU A 289 2.46 21.42 -12.47
CA LEU A 289 2.98 22.64 -11.87
C LEU A 289 4.01 23.31 -12.78
N PRO A 290 4.05 24.65 -12.75
CA PRO A 290 4.93 25.41 -13.60
C PRO A 290 6.39 25.46 -13.09
N LYS A 291 7.34 25.81 -13.97
CA LYS A 291 8.79 25.92 -13.68
C LYS A 291 9.12 26.84 -12.51
N ARG A 292 8.29 27.85 -12.21
CA ARG A 292 8.47 28.74 -11.05
C ARG A 292 8.40 28.02 -9.69
N VAL A 293 7.86 26.80 -9.63
CA VAL A 293 7.83 26.01 -8.40
C VAL A 293 9.19 25.32 -8.23
N PRO A 294 9.98 25.63 -7.20
CA PRO A 294 11.23 24.91 -6.91
C PRO A 294 10.93 23.52 -6.37
N VAL A 295 11.86 22.57 -6.54
CA VAL A 295 11.70 21.17 -6.07
C VAL A 295 11.34 21.09 -4.59
N ALA A 296 11.95 21.92 -3.74
CA ALA A 296 11.67 21.98 -2.31
C ALA A 296 10.22 22.37 -1.98
N ALA A 297 9.54 23.08 -2.89
CA ALA A 297 8.15 23.49 -2.74
C ALA A 297 7.15 22.58 -3.48
N VAL A 298 7.62 21.59 -4.27
CA VAL A 298 6.74 20.71 -5.06
C VAL A 298 5.77 19.96 -4.17
N TRP A 299 6.24 19.43 -3.04
CA TRP A 299 5.40 18.71 -2.08
C TRP A 299 4.24 19.57 -1.58
N TYR A 300 4.54 20.72 -0.95
CA TYR A 300 3.53 21.57 -0.35
C TYR A 300 2.63 22.26 -1.39
N THR A 301 3.18 22.61 -2.56
CA THR A 301 2.40 23.19 -3.66
C THR A 301 1.48 22.15 -4.28
N GLY A 302 1.98 20.94 -4.49
CA GLY A 302 1.20 19.83 -5.01
C GLY A 302 0.08 19.41 -4.06
N LEU A 303 0.38 19.24 -2.76
CA LEU A 303 -0.62 18.92 -1.75
C LEU A 303 -1.67 20.03 -1.59
N GLY A 304 -1.26 21.30 -1.61
CA GLY A 304 -2.19 22.43 -1.57
C GLY A 304 -3.15 22.44 -2.77
N LEU A 305 -2.65 22.17 -3.98
CA LEU A 305 -3.47 22.06 -5.18
C LEU A 305 -4.41 20.85 -5.12
N ALA A 306 -3.91 19.71 -4.63
CA ALA A 306 -4.67 18.49 -4.42
C ALA A 306 -5.84 18.70 -3.44
N ASN A 307 -5.59 19.35 -2.30
CA ASN A 307 -6.64 19.68 -1.33
C ASN A 307 -7.71 20.59 -1.94
N ARG A 308 -7.31 21.62 -2.71
CA ARG A 308 -8.25 22.51 -3.39
C ARG A 308 -9.13 21.77 -4.40
N ILE A 309 -8.57 20.87 -5.21
CA ILE A 309 -9.38 20.14 -6.18
C ILE A 309 -10.28 19.09 -5.51
N VAL A 310 -9.82 18.43 -4.44
CA VAL A 310 -10.64 17.53 -3.64
C VAL A 310 -11.81 18.29 -3.03
N LEU A 311 -11.54 19.42 -2.40
CA LEU A 311 -12.57 20.30 -1.84
C LEU A 311 -13.59 20.75 -2.89
N ALA A 312 -13.11 21.24 -4.04
CA ALA A 312 -13.98 21.65 -5.15
C ALA A 312 -14.83 20.50 -5.69
N LEU A 313 -14.27 19.29 -5.79
CA LEU A 313 -15.01 18.08 -6.18
C LEU A 313 -16.14 17.77 -5.18
N ASN A 314 -15.82 17.72 -3.89
CA ASN A 314 -16.80 17.37 -2.85
C ASN A 314 -17.91 18.44 -2.75
N ILE A 315 -17.57 19.73 -2.80
CA ILE A 315 -18.56 20.83 -2.75
C ILE A 315 -19.37 20.92 -4.04
N GLY A 316 -18.71 21.00 -5.20
CA GLY A 316 -19.37 21.31 -6.48
C GLY A 316 -20.23 20.15 -7.01
N ALA A 317 -19.83 18.91 -6.74
CA ALA A 317 -20.64 17.75 -7.07
C ALA A 317 -21.57 17.32 -5.91
N THR A 318 -21.36 17.79 -4.67
CA THR A 318 -22.16 17.45 -3.46
C THR A 318 -21.98 15.99 -3.02
N VAL A 319 -20.73 15.56 -2.92
CA VAL A 319 -20.32 14.13 -2.99
C VAL A 319 -19.09 13.82 -2.17
N PHE A 320 -18.68 12.54 -2.14
CA PHE A 320 -17.47 12.10 -1.44
C PHE A 320 -16.39 11.77 -2.45
N PHE A 321 -15.28 12.48 -2.40
CA PHE A 321 -14.02 12.10 -3.05
C PHE A 321 -12.90 12.17 -2.02
N TRP A 322 -12.20 11.05 -1.83
CA TRP A 322 -11.06 10.96 -0.93
C TRP A 322 -9.97 10.04 -1.47
N TRP A 323 -8.79 10.02 -0.87
CA TRP A 323 -7.68 9.18 -1.33
C TRP A 323 -7.93 7.67 -1.12
N TYR A 324 -8.84 7.30 -0.22
CA TYR A 324 -9.20 5.92 0.12
C TYR A 324 -10.60 5.90 0.77
N MET A 325 -11.20 4.70 0.85
CA MET A 325 -12.43 4.44 1.60
C MET A 325 -12.10 3.67 2.89
N PRO A 326 -12.92 3.78 3.94
CA PRO A 326 -12.83 2.87 5.08
C PRO A 326 -13.07 1.42 4.64
N GLU A 327 -12.26 0.48 5.12
CA GLU A 327 -12.35 -0.95 4.78
C GLU A 327 -13.25 -1.72 5.77
N HIS A 328 -13.02 -1.53 7.06
CA HIS A 328 -13.69 -2.26 8.14
C HIS A 328 -14.99 -1.56 8.57
N ILE A 329 -15.98 -1.50 7.66
CA ILE A 329 -17.22 -0.74 7.88
C ILE A 329 -18.31 -1.48 8.65
N SER A 330 -18.31 -2.82 8.65
CA SER A 330 -19.34 -3.63 9.34
C SER A 330 -18.76 -4.76 10.18
N ARG A 331 -17.52 -5.19 9.92
CA ARG A 331 -16.83 -6.30 10.59
C ARG A 331 -15.38 -5.94 10.88
N TYR A 332 -14.83 -6.56 11.92
CA TYR A 332 -13.43 -6.46 12.33
C TYR A 332 -12.67 -7.79 12.21
N TYR A 333 -13.34 -8.85 11.74
CA TYR A 333 -12.83 -10.21 11.65
C TYR A 333 -13.04 -10.75 10.24
N ASP A 334 -12.19 -11.68 9.82
CA ASP A 334 -12.29 -12.35 8.53
C ASP A 334 -13.26 -13.53 8.59
N GLU A 335 -13.18 -14.33 9.67
CA GLU A 335 -14.02 -15.49 9.93
C GLU A 335 -14.46 -15.52 11.41
N LEU A 336 -15.68 -16.00 11.65
CA LEU A 336 -16.24 -16.21 12.98
C LEU A 336 -16.99 -17.53 12.98
N THR A 337 -16.54 -18.46 13.81
CA THR A 337 -17.10 -19.81 13.86
C THR A 337 -17.57 -20.11 15.28
N ASP A 338 -18.78 -20.66 15.39
CA ASP A 338 -19.27 -21.21 16.65
C ASP A 338 -18.54 -22.52 16.93
N VAL A 339 -17.66 -22.50 17.93
CA VAL A 339 -16.80 -23.63 18.30
C VAL A 339 -17.61 -24.84 18.80
N GLU A 340 -18.83 -24.65 19.31
CA GLU A 340 -19.66 -25.77 19.80
C GLU A 340 -20.27 -26.58 18.64
N THR A 341 -20.67 -25.88 17.58
CA THR A 341 -21.38 -26.47 16.43
C THR A 341 -20.53 -26.58 15.17
N ASN A 342 -19.33 -25.98 15.19
CA ASN A 342 -18.44 -25.78 14.06
C ASN A 342 -19.12 -25.08 12.86
N ALA A 343 -20.09 -24.21 13.15
CA ALA A 343 -20.83 -23.48 12.14
C ALA A 343 -20.27 -22.06 11.96
N GLY A 344 -20.08 -21.64 10.71
CA GLY A 344 -19.74 -20.25 10.40
C GLY A 344 -20.89 -19.31 10.78
N VAL A 345 -20.57 -18.27 11.53
CA VAL A 345 -21.50 -17.25 12.02
C VAL A 345 -21.11 -15.90 11.42
N VAL A 346 -22.11 -15.14 10.96
CA VAL A 346 -21.92 -13.77 10.48
C VAL A 346 -22.56 -12.81 11.48
N VAL A 347 -21.71 -12.08 12.20
CA VAL A 347 -22.10 -10.96 13.08
C VAL A 347 -21.61 -9.65 12.50
N GLU A 348 -22.53 -8.75 12.16
CA GLU A 348 -22.22 -7.44 11.60
C GLU A 348 -22.76 -6.31 12.46
N ARG A 349 -22.10 -5.16 12.43
CA ARG A 349 -22.69 -3.91 12.90
C ARG A 349 -23.85 -3.53 11.98
N THR A 350 -25.01 -3.25 12.59
CA THR A 350 -26.18 -2.71 11.88
C THR A 350 -26.57 -1.35 12.48
N PRO A 351 -26.56 -0.25 11.72
CA PRO A 351 -26.16 -0.17 10.30
C PRO A 351 -24.65 -0.34 10.09
N ALA A 352 -24.21 -0.63 8.86
CA ALA A 352 -22.79 -0.55 8.51
C ALA A 352 -22.32 0.92 8.52
N LEU A 353 -21.06 1.15 8.89
CA LEU A 353 -20.36 2.45 8.87
C LEU A 353 -19.99 2.90 7.45
N ARG A 354 -20.96 2.89 6.54
CA ARG A 354 -20.76 3.25 5.13
C ARG A 354 -21.55 4.50 4.76
N LEU A 355 -20.92 5.43 4.06
CA LEU A 355 -21.64 6.54 3.44
C LEU A 355 -22.53 5.99 2.31
N ASP A 356 -23.86 6.12 2.47
CA ASP A 356 -24.84 5.73 1.46
C ASP A 356 -25.43 6.98 0.80
N TRP A 357 -24.70 7.52 -0.18
CA TRP A 357 -25.11 8.66 -1.00
C TRP A 357 -25.69 8.22 -2.36
N GLY A 358 -26.04 6.93 -2.48
CA GLY A 358 -26.46 6.30 -3.72
C GLY A 358 -25.32 6.06 -4.72
N HIS A 359 -25.68 5.56 -5.90
CA HIS A 359 -24.75 5.33 -7.02
C HIS A 359 -25.10 6.26 -8.18
N LEU A 360 -24.71 7.53 -8.05
CA LEU A 360 -24.92 8.55 -9.08
C LEU A 360 -23.80 8.50 -10.11
N ALA A 361 -24.01 9.02 -11.32
CA ALA A 361 -22.95 9.13 -12.33
C ALA A 361 -22.40 10.55 -12.28
N LEU A 362 -21.07 10.72 -12.26
CA LEU A 362 -20.48 12.07 -12.28
C LEU A 362 -20.78 12.72 -13.62
N THR A 363 -21.55 13.79 -13.60
CA THR A 363 -22.08 14.46 -14.79
C THR A 363 -21.22 15.65 -15.19
N GLN A 364 -21.46 16.16 -16.40
CA GLN A 364 -20.81 17.39 -16.87
C GLN A 364 -21.27 18.61 -16.06
N ASP A 365 -22.54 18.68 -15.66
CA ASP A 365 -23.09 19.81 -14.90
C ASP A 365 -22.47 19.90 -13.50
N GLU A 366 -22.24 18.74 -12.86
CA GLU A 366 -21.47 18.66 -11.62
C GLU A 366 -20.04 19.15 -11.84
N LEU A 367 -19.35 18.69 -12.88
CA LEU A 367 -18.00 19.17 -13.18
C LEU A 367 -17.94 20.67 -13.50
N ALA A 368 -19.01 21.24 -14.07
CA ALA A 368 -19.14 22.68 -14.26
C ALA A 368 -19.23 23.42 -12.92
N ARG A 369 -20.03 22.92 -11.98
CA ARG A 369 -20.05 23.45 -10.60
C ARG A 369 -18.71 23.28 -9.90
N VAL A 370 -18.03 22.14 -10.07
CA VAL A 370 -16.67 21.92 -9.55
C VAL A 370 -15.71 22.97 -10.09
N ALA A 371 -15.78 23.32 -11.37
CA ALA A 371 -14.93 24.36 -11.95
C ALA A 371 -15.21 25.75 -11.34
N LEU A 372 -16.49 26.09 -11.15
CA LEU A 372 -16.90 27.33 -10.48
C LEU A 372 -16.42 27.37 -9.02
N CYS A 373 -16.64 26.29 -8.26
CA CYS A 373 -16.17 26.15 -6.90
C CYS A 373 -14.65 26.31 -6.84
N PHE A 374 -13.90 25.60 -7.69
CA PHE A 374 -12.44 25.65 -7.72
C PHE A 374 -11.90 27.07 -7.95
N GLY A 375 -12.55 27.83 -8.86
CA GLY A 375 -12.22 29.23 -9.12
C GLY A 375 -12.62 30.19 -7.99
N ALA A 376 -13.64 29.85 -7.20
CA ALA A 376 -14.11 30.64 -6.06
C ALA A 376 -13.37 30.33 -4.74
N LEU A 377 -12.62 29.22 -4.68
CA LEU A 377 -11.84 28.87 -3.49
C LEU A 377 -10.77 29.92 -3.20
N PRO A 378 -10.57 30.28 -1.91
CA PRO A 378 -9.63 31.32 -1.52
C PRO A 378 -8.21 31.00 -1.97
N HIS A 379 -7.46 32.06 -2.26
CA HIS A 379 -6.05 31.95 -2.57
C HIS A 379 -5.21 31.89 -1.28
N ARG A 380 -3.92 31.54 -1.41
CA ARG A 380 -3.02 31.36 -0.26
C ARG A 380 -2.81 32.63 0.55
N ASP A 381 -3.01 33.78 -0.07
CA ASP A 381 -2.95 35.12 0.48
C ASP A 381 -4.25 35.53 1.20
N GLU A 382 -5.27 34.67 1.24
CA GLU A 382 -6.55 34.91 1.93
C GLU A 382 -6.78 33.90 3.08
N PRO A 383 -5.85 33.78 4.06
CA PRO A 383 -5.91 32.73 5.08
C PRO A 383 -7.19 32.78 5.93
N GLU A 384 -7.72 33.97 6.21
CA GLU A 384 -8.97 34.13 6.97
C GLU A 384 -10.18 33.54 6.24
N LYS A 385 -10.18 33.54 4.90
CA LYS A 385 -11.22 32.91 4.09
C LYS A 385 -11.02 31.39 3.99
N GLY A 386 -9.81 30.90 4.26
CA GLY A 386 -9.46 29.48 4.20
C GLY A 386 -10.02 28.63 5.34
N VAL A 387 -10.29 29.23 6.50
CA VAL A 387 -10.66 28.51 7.73
C VAL A 387 -11.90 27.62 7.57
N ALA A 388 -12.94 28.12 6.91
CA ALA A 388 -14.15 27.34 6.63
C ALA A 388 -13.85 26.07 5.81
N PHE A 389 -12.94 26.19 4.85
CA PHE A 389 -12.56 25.10 3.95
C PHE A 389 -11.62 24.10 4.62
N ASP A 390 -10.76 24.55 5.52
CA ASP A 390 -9.92 23.68 6.34
C ASP A 390 -10.78 22.81 7.27
N HIS A 391 -11.82 23.39 7.87
CA HIS A 391 -12.81 22.62 8.62
C HIS A 391 -13.53 21.61 7.72
N TYR A 392 -13.99 22.01 6.52
CA TYR A 392 -14.66 21.09 5.61
C TYR A 392 -13.76 19.92 5.20
N LEU A 393 -12.51 20.19 4.85
CA LEU A 393 -11.53 19.16 4.47
C LEU A 393 -11.21 18.22 5.65
N THR A 394 -11.13 18.77 6.86
CA THR A 394 -10.95 17.98 8.09
C THR A 394 -12.16 17.08 8.35
N GLY A 395 -13.38 17.57 8.13
CA GLY A 395 -14.62 16.79 8.21
C GLY A 395 -14.63 15.62 7.23
N LEU A 396 -14.22 15.84 5.97
CA LEU A 396 -14.02 14.76 5.00
C LEU A 396 -12.99 13.74 5.47
N GLY A 397 -11.88 14.21 6.07
CA GLY A 397 -10.85 13.35 6.64
C GLY A 397 -11.37 12.46 7.76
N PHE A 398 -12.18 13.00 8.67
CA PHE A 398 -12.82 12.21 9.72
C PHE A 398 -13.81 11.20 9.16
N LEU A 399 -14.65 11.59 8.18
CA LEU A 399 -15.53 10.63 7.49
C LEU A 399 -14.74 9.48 6.85
N ALA A 400 -13.62 9.78 6.19
CA ALA A 400 -12.76 8.78 5.56
C ALA A 400 -12.06 7.85 6.57
N LYS A 401 -12.01 8.24 7.84
CA LYS A 401 -11.39 7.49 8.93
C LYS A 401 -12.41 6.78 9.83
N THR A 402 -13.70 6.93 9.56
CA THR A 402 -14.76 6.27 10.33
C THR A 402 -14.84 4.80 9.95
N ASP A 403 -14.53 3.92 10.90
CA ASP A 403 -14.65 2.46 10.78
C ASP A 403 -15.03 1.83 12.14
N VAL A 404 -15.14 0.50 12.19
CA VAL A 404 -15.54 -0.20 13.44
C VAL A 404 -14.56 -0.01 14.60
N PHE A 405 -13.30 0.34 14.32
CA PHE A 405 -12.28 0.58 15.34
C PHE A 405 -12.31 2.02 15.84
N MET A 406 -12.60 2.98 14.95
CA MET A 406 -12.65 4.41 15.28
C MET A 406 -13.87 5.08 14.63
N GLN A 407 -14.84 5.44 15.47
CA GLN A 407 -16.08 6.11 15.07
C GLN A 407 -15.94 7.63 15.21
N PHE A 408 -15.60 8.30 14.09
CA PHE A 408 -15.37 9.75 14.02
C PHE A 408 -16.58 10.54 13.50
N GLU A 409 -17.79 9.98 13.51
CA GLU A 409 -19.01 10.66 13.06
C GLU A 409 -19.21 11.99 13.82
N ALA A 410 -19.07 12.00 15.13
CA ALA A 410 -19.20 13.22 15.93
C ALA A 410 -18.19 14.30 15.49
N ASN A 411 -16.93 13.92 15.28
CA ASN A 411 -15.86 14.82 14.83
C ASN A 411 -16.09 15.33 13.41
N ALA A 412 -16.54 14.46 12.51
CA ALA A 412 -16.91 14.86 11.15
C ALA A 412 -18.04 15.89 11.17
N PHE A 413 -19.10 15.65 11.96
CA PHE A 413 -20.20 16.60 12.11
C PHE A 413 -19.74 17.94 12.63
N GLU A 414 -18.95 17.93 13.70
CA GLU A 414 -18.38 19.14 14.28
C GLU A 414 -17.65 19.96 13.24
N HIS A 415 -16.79 19.33 12.44
CA HIS A 415 -16.03 20.02 11.42
C HIS A 415 -16.89 20.53 10.26
N PHE A 416 -17.94 19.83 9.82
CA PHE A 416 -18.87 20.38 8.83
C PHE A 416 -19.71 21.54 9.39
N TYR A 417 -20.11 21.47 10.67
CA TYR A 417 -20.82 22.55 11.34
C TYR A 417 -19.94 23.80 11.47
N LEU A 418 -18.69 23.64 11.90
CA LEU A 418 -17.72 24.74 11.97
C LEU A 418 -17.40 25.31 10.59
N ALA A 419 -17.34 24.48 9.54
CA ALA A 419 -17.18 24.94 8.17
C ALA A 419 -18.34 25.86 7.74
N LEU A 420 -19.59 25.44 8.00
CA LEU A 420 -20.77 26.24 7.72
C LEU A 420 -20.74 27.55 8.52
N LYS A 421 -20.47 27.47 9.83
CA LYS A 421 -20.43 28.61 10.74
C LYS A 421 -19.40 29.66 10.32
N GLU A 422 -18.19 29.23 10.00
CA GLU A 422 -17.14 30.13 9.51
C GLU A 422 -17.46 30.70 8.14
N ALA A 423 -18.02 29.91 7.22
CA ALA A 423 -18.46 30.42 5.93
C ALA A 423 -19.53 31.52 6.09
N THR A 424 -20.56 31.28 6.91
CA THR A 424 -21.60 32.26 7.22
C THR A 424 -21.02 33.54 7.83
N ARG A 425 -19.97 33.43 8.67
CA ARG A 425 -19.25 34.59 9.20
C ARG A 425 -18.49 35.35 8.10
N ILE A 426 -17.71 34.64 7.29
CA ILE A 426 -16.85 35.20 6.24
C ILE A 426 -17.68 35.94 5.17
N TYR A 427 -18.85 35.41 4.83
CA TYR A 427 -19.73 35.99 3.81
C TYR A 427 -20.73 37.02 4.36
N GLY A 428 -20.70 37.32 5.67
CA GLY A 428 -21.45 38.42 6.28
C GLY A 428 -22.86 38.07 6.76
N ASP A 429 -23.22 36.79 6.73
CA ASP A 429 -24.51 36.29 7.23
C ASP A 429 -24.55 36.08 8.75
N TRP A 430 -23.39 36.10 9.40
CA TRP A 430 -23.26 36.03 10.84
C TRP A 430 -22.11 36.93 11.32
N ASP A 431 -22.30 37.59 12.46
CA ASP A 431 -21.36 38.58 13.00
C ASP A 431 -20.19 37.94 13.79
N GLY A 432 -20.23 36.63 14.02
CA GLY A 432 -19.26 35.92 14.86
C GLY A 432 -19.46 36.09 16.37
N MET A 433 -20.45 36.88 16.79
CA MET A 433 -20.64 37.33 18.18
C MET A 433 -22.00 36.92 18.74
N SER A 434 -23.05 37.08 17.95
CA SER A 434 -24.40 36.65 18.27
C SER A 434 -24.50 35.11 18.29
N PRO A 435 -25.50 34.53 18.97
CA PRO A 435 -25.77 33.09 18.85
C PRO A 435 -25.93 32.69 17.37
N PHE A 436 -25.33 31.57 16.96
CA PHE A 436 -25.30 31.18 15.54
C PHE A 436 -26.63 30.59 15.04
N ALA A 437 -27.43 29.98 15.92
CA ALA A 437 -28.66 29.27 15.54
C ALA A 437 -29.64 30.07 14.64
N PRO A 438 -29.93 31.37 14.86
CA PRO A 438 -30.76 32.15 13.94
C PRO A 438 -30.17 32.29 12.53
N SER A 439 -28.85 32.48 12.41
CA SER A 439 -28.17 32.54 11.11
C SER A 439 -28.19 31.17 10.42
N PHE A 440 -27.97 30.08 11.16
CA PHE A 440 -28.11 28.71 10.64
C PHE A 440 -29.49 28.49 10.03
N GLU A 441 -30.57 28.81 10.75
CA GLU A 441 -31.94 28.63 10.25
C GLU A 441 -32.20 29.45 8.97
N ARG A 442 -31.68 30.67 8.89
CA ARG A 442 -31.85 31.51 7.70
C ARG A 442 -31.13 30.90 6.49
N VAL A 443 -29.83 30.60 6.63
CA VAL A 443 -28.99 30.06 5.54
C VAL A 443 -29.54 28.72 5.03
N ILE A 444 -29.94 27.82 5.93
CA ILE A 444 -30.49 26.52 5.55
C ILE A 444 -31.83 26.69 4.83
N ALA A 445 -32.71 27.61 5.27
CA ALA A 445 -33.99 27.85 4.60
C ALA A 445 -33.82 28.45 3.20
N GLU A 446 -32.79 29.25 2.98
CA GLU A 446 -32.51 29.89 1.69
C GLU A 446 -31.92 28.91 0.66
N HIS A 447 -31.15 27.91 1.11
CA HIS A 447 -30.40 27.01 0.23
C HIS A 447 -30.90 25.56 0.17
N LEU A 448 -31.64 25.08 1.17
CA LEU A 448 -32.15 23.71 1.24
C LEU A 448 -33.68 23.70 1.40
N HIS A 449 -34.38 23.27 0.36
CA HIS A 449 -35.83 23.05 0.41
C HIS A 449 -36.12 21.73 1.15
N GLU A 450 -36.76 21.83 2.32
CA GLU A 450 -37.20 20.71 3.16
C GLU A 450 -36.12 19.67 3.50
N GLU A 451 -35.34 19.93 4.56
CA GLU A 451 -34.39 18.96 5.13
C GLU A 451 -35.00 18.26 6.36
N PRO A 452 -35.34 16.96 6.28
CA PRO A 452 -36.04 16.22 7.35
C PRO A 452 -35.21 16.14 8.64
N ASP A 453 -33.88 16.12 8.52
CA ASP A 453 -32.97 16.03 9.65
C ASP A 453 -32.54 17.42 10.19
N ARG A 454 -33.13 18.52 9.70
CA ARG A 454 -32.74 19.89 10.07
C ARG A 454 -32.78 20.13 11.58
N ALA A 455 -33.85 19.71 12.24
CA ALA A 455 -33.98 19.87 13.69
C ALA A 455 -32.92 19.06 14.46
N LYS A 456 -32.57 17.86 13.96
CA LYS A 456 -31.52 17.00 14.52
C LYS A 456 -30.15 17.66 14.37
N PHE A 457 -29.82 18.17 13.19
CA PHE A 457 -28.55 18.85 12.95
C PHE A 457 -28.43 20.16 13.74
N ARG A 458 -29.52 20.91 13.88
CA ARG A 458 -29.57 22.11 14.73
C ARG A 458 -29.24 21.75 16.19
N ALA A 459 -29.91 20.76 16.76
CA ALA A 459 -29.69 20.33 18.14
C ALA A 459 -28.26 19.80 18.37
N ALA A 460 -27.67 19.14 17.35
CA ALA A 460 -26.28 18.72 17.37
C ALA A 460 -25.31 19.92 17.35
N GLY A 461 -25.62 20.96 16.55
CA GLY A 461 -24.88 22.23 16.53
C GLY A 461 -24.91 22.96 17.88
N ASP A 462 -26.07 23.04 18.53
CA ASP A 462 -26.22 23.68 19.84
C ASP A 462 -25.32 23.02 20.91
N LYS A 463 -25.10 21.70 20.82
CA LYS A 463 -24.17 20.97 21.71
C LYS A 463 -22.71 21.36 21.47
N ILE A 464 -22.33 21.63 20.22
CA ILE A 464 -20.98 22.10 19.88
C ILE A 464 -20.78 23.51 20.45
N ASP A 465 -21.73 24.41 20.22
CA ASP A 465 -21.67 25.80 20.68
C ASP A 465 -21.61 25.94 22.22
N THR A 466 -22.21 24.99 22.94
CA THR A 466 -22.21 24.95 24.41
C THR A 466 -21.04 24.18 25.02
N GLY A 467 -20.15 23.60 24.20
CA GLY A 467 -19.04 22.76 24.66
C GLY A 467 -19.46 21.38 25.17
N ALA A 468 -20.71 20.98 24.94
CA ALA A 468 -21.26 19.67 25.26
C ALA A 468 -20.94 18.60 24.19
N GLN A 469 -19.77 18.70 23.54
CA GLN A 469 -19.35 17.81 22.43
C GLN A 469 -19.35 16.33 22.82
N ARG A 470 -19.10 16.02 24.10
CA ARG A 470 -19.12 14.63 24.63
C ARG A 470 -20.51 13.98 24.60
N GLU A 471 -21.57 14.78 24.45
CA GLU A 471 -22.96 14.33 24.36
C GLU A 471 -23.46 14.26 22.91
N LEU A 472 -22.58 14.54 21.94
CA LEU A 472 -22.91 14.52 20.52
C LEU A 472 -23.09 13.07 20.05
N ARG A 473 -24.30 12.76 19.56
CA ARG A 473 -24.61 11.50 18.87
C ARG A 473 -25.18 11.86 17.51
N VAL A 474 -24.42 11.60 16.45
CA VAL A 474 -24.81 11.91 15.08
C VAL A 474 -24.71 10.64 14.26
N ASP A 475 -25.87 10.06 13.96
CA ASP A 475 -25.96 8.99 12.97
C ASP A 475 -26.10 9.62 11.59
N PHE A 476 -25.02 9.64 10.81
CA PHE A 476 -25.03 10.03 9.38
C PHE A 476 -25.52 8.94 8.44
N LEU A 477 -25.66 7.73 8.97
CA LEU A 477 -25.81 6.51 8.21
C LEU A 477 -27.30 6.18 8.17
N ARG A 478 -27.99 6.61 7.12
CA ARG A 478 -29.42 6.31 6.93
C ARG A 478 -29.64 4.80 6.94
N ARG A 479 -30.73 4.36 7.59
CA ARG A 479 -31.25 3.00 7.42
C ARG A 479 -31.87 2.91 6.03
N ARG A 480 -31.53 1.86 5.29
CA ARG A 480 -32.12 1.56 3.97
C ARG A 480 -33.64 1.38 4.03
N ASP A 481 -34.19 1.14 5.23
CA ASP A 481 -35.61 0.90 5.46
C ASP A 481 -36.47 2.18 5.49
N ASP A 482 -35.84 3.37 5.46
CA ASP A 482 -36.55 4.66 5.46
C ASP A 482 -36.90 5.18 4.04
N GLU A 483 -36.72 4.36 2.98
CA GLU A 483 -37.07 4.68 1.57
C GLU A 483 -38.59 4.73 1.28
N GLY A 484 -39.41 5.07 2.28
CA GLY A 484 -40.85 5.31 2.11
C GLY A 484 -41.23 6.74 1.71
N ALA A 485 -40.31 7.72 1.76
CA ALA A 485 -40.71 9.12 1.86
C ALA A 485 -40.12 10.13 0.86
N TYR A 486 -39.37 9.72 -0.18
CA TYR A 486 -38.91 10.68 -1.19
C TYR A 486 -39.42 10.36 -2.59
N GLY A 487 -40.41 11.16 -2.99
CA GLY A 487 -41.10 11.10 -4.27
C GLY A 487 -40.16 11.31 -5.45
N ARG A 488 -40.39 10.49 -6.49
CA ARG A 488 -39.96 10.78 -7.85
C ARG A 488 -40.45 12.18 -8.20
N LEU A 489 -39.55 13.06 -8.61
CA LEU A 489 -39.94 14.23 -9.40
C LEU A 489 -40.73 13.73 -10.63
N PRO A 490 -41.95 14.20 -10.89
CA PRO A 490 -42.73 13.73 -12.01
C PRO A 490 -42.10 14.25 -13.30
N HIS A 491 -41.44 13.37 -14.05
CA HIS A 491 -41.28 13.58 -15.48
C HIS A 491 -42.66 13.48 -16.13
N THR A 492 -43.23 14.63 -16.47
CA THR A 492 -44.30 14.73 -17.44
C THR A 492 -43.78 14.25 -18.80
N GLN A 493 -44.13 13.03 -19.16
CA GLN A 493 -44.28 12.63 -20.56
C GLN A 493 -45.74 12.24 -20.79
N THR A 494 -46.52 13.23 -21.22
CA THR A 494 -47.73 13.01 -21.99
C THR A 494 -47.35 12.36 -23.31
N HIS A 495 -47.51 11.04 -23.40
CA HIS A 495 -47.79 10.39 -24.68
C HIS A 495 -49.29 10.14 -24.75
N GLU A 496 -49.99 11.08 -25.38
CA GLU A 496 -51.31 10.82 -25.94
C GLU A 496 -51.20 9.67 -26.94
N ARG A 497 -51.99 8.62 -26.70
CA ARG A 497 -52.44 7.71 -27.75
C ARG A 497 -53.77 8.22 -28.26
N GLY A 498 -53.91 8.37 -29.56
CA GLY A 498 -55.21 8.39 -30.21
C GLY A 498 -55.17 8.91 -31.63
N GLY A 499 -55.61 8.07 -32.58
CA GLY A 499 -56.10 8.48 -33.90
C GLY A 499 -55.14 8.28 -35.04
#